data_AF-A0A7V9JPP9-F1
#
_entry.id   AF-A0A7V9JPP9-F1
#
_cell.length_a   1.000
_cell.length_b   1.000
_cell.length_c   1.000
_cell.angle_alpha   90.00
_cell.angle_beta   90.00
_cell.angle_gamma   90.00
#
_symmetry.space_group_name_H-M   'P 1'
#
loop_
_entity.id
_entity.type
_entity.pdbx_description
1 polymer ?
#
loop_
_entity_poly.entity_id
_entity_poly.type
_entity_poly.pdbx_seq_one_letter_code
_entity_poly.pdbx_strand_id
1 'polypeptide(L)'
;MPRAALLSIHARVERAHPSIWEHPSLVQVWGPRYSTYVVPARDRAVFTLGRLPDDARGRQRAEDVAARLHAVLDGRRITDREVGQGNRVRYAAPTGTVLIRWDGARAPLVWTVPRPEVDPRGACRELARRYLHVFGPATPASFATWAGIVAGQARLAFDGLDLTPVRTPIGDAWI
;
A
#
# COMPACT_ATOMS: atom_id res chain seq x y z
N MET A 1 12.52 8.87 -4.85
CA MET A 1 11.49 8.41 -5.80
C MET A 1 10.21 9.22 -5.62
N PRO A 2 10.06 10.30 -6.39
CA PRO A 2 8.79 10.58 -7.06
C PRO A 2 8.91 10.53 -8.59
N ARG A 3 10.14 10.45 -9.14
CA ARG A 3 10.40 10.47 -10.60
C ARG A 3 9.68 9.36 -11.36
N ALA A 4 9.73 8.11 -10.87
CA ALA A 4 9.04 7.00 -11.53
C ALA A 4 7.51 7.14 -11.52
N ALA A 5 6.93 7.67 -10.42
CA ALA A 5 5.50 7.93 -10.33
C ALA A 5 5.08 9.06 -11.28
N LEU A 6 5.86 10.15 -11.32
CA LEU A 6 5.64 11.26 -12.26
C LEU A 6 5.71 10.80 -13.71
N LEU A 7 6.71 10.00 -14.08
CA LEU A 7 6.81 9.41 -15.43
C LEU A 7 5.61 8.53 -15.75
N SER A 8 5.16 7.70 -14.80
CA SER A 8 4.00 6.82 -14.99
C SER A 8 2.70 7.58 -15.18
N ILE A 9 2.51 8.70 -14.46
CA ILE A 9 1.36 9.60 -14.61
C ILE A 9 1.44 10.32 -15.95
N HIS A 10 2.60 10.89 -16.27
CA HIS A 10 2.83 11.62 -17.53
C HIS A 10 2.54 10.75 -18.76
N ALA A 11 2.88 9.46 -18.71
CA ALA A 11 2.61 8.53 -19.81
C ALA A 11 1.11 8.21 -20.02
N ARG A 12 0.21 8.55 -19.09
CA ARG A 12 -1.19 8.09 -19.09
C ARG A 12 -2.23 9.19 -18.89
N VAL A 13 -1.82 10.39 -18.49
CA VAL A 13 -2.70 11.50 -18.15
C VAL A 13 -2.33 12.71 -18.98
N GLU A 14 -3.28 13.19 -19.79
CA GLU A 14 -3.12 14.41 -20.57
C GLU A 14 -2.83 15.60 -19.62
N ARG A 15 -1.96 16.52 -20.05
CA ARG A 15 -1.58 17.73 -19.30
C ARG A 15 -0.93 17.46 -17.94
N ALA A 16 -0.29 16.30 -17.76
CA ALA A 16 0.52 16.03 -16.58
C ALA A 16 1.71 17.01 -16.49
N HIS A 17 1.84 17.68 -15.35
CA HIS A 17 2.90 18.63 -15.03
C HIS A 17 3.81 18.08 -13.90
N PRO A 18 5.09 18.48 -13.78
CA PRO A 18 6.00 18.02 -12.73
C PRO A 18 5.50 18.06 -11.27
N SER A 19 4.53 18.91 -10.96
CA SER A 19 3.92 19.05 -9.62
C SER A 19 2.61 18.26 -9.45
N ILE A 20 2.17 17.49 -10.44
CA ILE A 20 0.86 16.80 -10.39
C ILE A 20 0.74 15.81 -9.22
N TRP A 21 1.85 15.19 -8.82
CA TRP A 21 1.92 14.27 -7.68
C TRP A 21 1.80 14.98 -6.31
N GLU A 22 1.80 16.31 -6.30
CA GLU A 22 1.59 17.15 -5.12
C GLU A 22 0.12 17.49 -4.89
N HIS A 23 -0.75 17.19 -5.85
CA HIS A 23 -2.16 17.49 -5.74
C HIS A 23 -2.78 16.82 -4.50
N PRO A 24 -3.62 17.52 -3.71
CA PRO A 24 -4.14 17.02 -2.43
C PRO A 24 -5.04 15.78 -2.55
N SER A 25 -5.54 15.48 -3.76
CA SER A 25 -6.26 14.22 -4.03
C SER A 25 -5.35 12.99 -4.07
N LEU A 26 -4.04 13.17 -4.02
CA LEU A 26 -3.03 12.11 -3.98
C LEU A 26 -2.35 12.08 -2.61
N VAL A 27 -2.06 10.88 -2.14
CA VAL A 27 -1.27 10.64 -0.92
C VAL A 27 -0.12 9.70 -1.23
N GLN A 28 0.94 9.76 -0.43
CA GLN A 28 1.98 8.74 -0.46
C GLN A 28 1.89 7.81 0.74
N VAL A 29 2.04 6.53 0.47
CA VAL A 29 2.02 5.46 1.47
C VAL A 29 3.21 4.53 1.27
N TRP A 30 3.64 3.86 2.33
CA TRP A 30 4.42 2.63 2.19
C TRP A 30 3.48 1.48 1.86
N GLY A 31 3.26 1.23 0.56
CA GLY A 31 2.30 0.27 0.04
C GLY A 31 2.87 -1.15 -0.12
N PRO A 32 2.54 -1.88 -1.21
CA PRO A 32 3.13 -3.19 -1.56
C PRO A 32 4.64 -3.29 -1.26
N ARG A 33 5.01 -4.29 -0.46
CA ARG A 33 6.38 -4.53 0.06
C ARG A 33 7.07 -3.30 0.69
N TYR A 34 6.29 -2.44 1.34
CA TYR A 34 6.77 -1.19 1.97
C TYR A 34 7.48 -0.23 1.00
N SER A 35 7.21 -0.35 -0.30
CA SER A 35 7.69 0.60 -1.31
C SER A 35 6.86 1.88 -1.25
N THR A 36 7.45 3.01 -1.66
CA THR A 36 6.69 4.27 -1.74
C THR A 36 5.75 4.24 -2.94
N TYR A 37 4.45 4.34 -2.67
CA TYR A 37 3.40 4.46 -3.69
C TYR A 37 2.78 5.85 -3.62
N VAL A 38 2.41 6.39 -4.79
CA VAL A 38 1.50 7.54 -4.93
C VAL A 38 0.14 6.98 -5.31
N VAL A 39 -0.90 7.24 -4.53
CA VAL A 39 -2.25 6.71 -4.75
C VAL A 39 -3.31 7.80 -4.55
N PRO A 40 -4.51 7.67 -5.12
CA PRO A 40 -5.64 8.51 -4.75
C PRO A 40 -5.90 8.44 -3.25
N ALA A 41 -6.15 9.58 -2.60
CA ALA A 41 -6.42 9.69 -1.17
C ALA A 41 -7.57 8.77 -0.72
N ARG A 42 -8.62 8.68 -1.55
CA ARG A 42 -9.76 7.77 -1.37
C ARG A 42 -9.39 6.28 -1.36
N ASP A 43 -8.30 5.92 -2.03
CA ASP A 43 -7.84 4.53 -2.17
C ASP A 43 -6.78 4.16 -1.12
N ARG A 44 -6.46 5.05 -0.19
CA ARG A 44 -5.48 4.81 0.89
C ARG A 44 -5.71 3.48 1.58
N ALA A 45 -6.96 3.15 1.92
CA ALA A 45 -7.32 1.91 2.60
C ALA A 45 -6.91 0.67 1.80
N VAL A 46 -7.11 0.68 0.48
CA VAL A 46 -6.79 -0.45 -0.41
C VAL A 46 -5.30 -0.78 -0.38
N PHE A 47 -4.44 0.24 -0.41
CA PHE A 47 -2.98 0.07 -0.42
C PHE A 47 -2.35 -0.04 0.98
N THR A 48 -3.13 0.08 2.05
CA THR A 48 -2.68 -0.02 3.45
C THR A 48 -3.40 -1.15 4.19
N LEU A 49 -4.68 -1.01 4.51
CA LEU A 49 -5.47 -2.05 5.17
C LEU A 49 -5.54 -3.35 4.34
N GLY A 50 -5.52 -3.25 3.00
CA GLY A 50 -5.51 -4.43 2.13
C GLY A 50 -4.27 -5.32 2.24
N ARG A 51 -3.26 -4.88 3.00
CA ARG A 51 -2.04 -5.62 3.31
C ARG A 51 -1.84 -5.80 4.83
N LEU A 52 -2.85 -5.49 5.64
CA LEU A 52 -2.84 -5.75 7.08
C LEU A 52 -2.79 -7.28 7.29
N PRO A 53 -1.92 -7.81 8.16
CA PRO A 53 -1.89 -9.24 8.44
C PRO A 53 -3.24 -9.74 8.97
N ASP A 54 -3.63 -10.96 8.62
CA ASP A 54 -4.88 -11.56 9.13
C ASP A 54 -4.70 -12.18 10.53
N ASP A 55 -3.48 -12.60 10.88
CA ASP A 55 -3.18 -13.23 12.16
C ASP A 55 -3.10 -12.20 13.30
N ALA A 56 -3.52 -12.61 14.50
CA ALA A 56 -3.60 -11.72 15.65
C ALA A 56 -2.24 -11.10 16.03
N ARG A 57 -1.16 -11.89 15.93
CA ARG A 57 0.20 -11.45 16.27
C ARG A 57 0.72 -10.40 15.30
N GLY A 58 0.50 -10.59 14.01
CA GLY A 58 0.85 -9.66 12.95
C GLY A 58 0.09 -8.34 13.07
N ARG A 59 -1.22 -8.42 13.35
CA ARG A 59 -2.06 -7.22 13.61
C ARG A 59 -1.59 -6.45 14.82
N GLN A 60 -1.42 -7.12 15.96
CA GLN A 60 -0.94 -6.48 17.18
C GLN A 60 0.40 -5.79 16.96
N ARG A 61 1.34 -6.45 16.26
CA ARG A 61 2.64 -5.85 15.94
C ARG A 61 2.50 -4.57 15.12
N ALA A 62 1.65 -4.56 14.09
CA ALA A 62 1.44 -3.39 13.26
C ALA A 62 0.82 -2.23 14.06
N GLU A 63 -0.19 -2.55 14.88
CA GLU A 63 -0.90 -1.59 15.73
C GLU A 63 0.00 -1.02 16.83
N ASP A 64 0.83 -1.85 17.48
CA ASP A 64 1.80 -1.41 18.48
C ASP A 64 2.83 -0.45 17.89
N VAL A 65 3.33 -0.74 16.68
CA VAL A 65 4.26 0.16 16.00
C VAL A 65 3.56 1.46 15.62
N ALA A 66 2.31 1.40 15.16
CA ALA A 66 1.53 2.59 14.83
C ALA A 66 1.25 3.46 16.06
N ALA A 67 0.89 2.86 17.20
CA ALA A 67 0.65 3.56 18.45
C ALA A 67 1.92 4.24 18.99
N ARG A 68 3.05 3.54 19.00
CA ARG A 68 4.36 4.14 19.37
C ARG A 68 4.74 5.28 18.43
N LEU A 69 4.54 5.11 17.14
CA LEU A 69 4.85 6.12 16.14
C LEU A 69 3.95 7.35 16.32
N HIS A 70 2.66 7.16 16.58
CA HIS A 70 1.73 8.25 16.89
C HIS A 70 2.17 9.05 18.12
N ALA A 71 2.55 8.37 19.20
CA ALA A 71 3.03 9.01 20.43
C ALA A 71 4.34 9.80 20.22
N VAL A 72 5.28 9.26 19.43
CA VAL A 72 6.54 9.96 19.10
C VAL A 72 6.29 11.19 18.23
N LEU A 73 5.38 11.08 17.26
CA LEU A 73 5.08 12.17 16.35
C LEU A 73 4.31 13.29 17.03
N ASP A 74 3.36 12.97 17.90
CA ASP A 74 2.56 13.95 18.66
C ASP A 74 1.96 15.04 17.75
N GLY A 75 1.29 14.61 16.69
CA GLY A 75 0.72 15.50 15.66
C GLY A 75 1.72 16.16 14.70
N ARG A 76 3.03 16.04 14.95
CA ARG A 76 4.08 16.64 14.10
C ARG A 76 4.33 15.85 12.82
N ARG A 77 4.92 16.53 11.85
CA ARG A 77 5.50 15.93 10.64
C ARG A 77 7.02 16.06 10.72
N ILE A 78 7.73 14.95 10.89
CA ILE A 78 9.20 14.91 10.97
C ILE A 78 9.74 13.85 10.01
N THR A 79 11.04 13.82 9.79
CA THR A 79 11.64 12.79 8.94
C THR A 79 11.64 11.42 9.62
N ASP A 80 11.58 10.34 8.84
CA ASP A 80 11.69 8.97 9.36
C ASP A 80 12.98 8.71 10.16
N ARG A 81 14.05 9.45 9.85
CA ARG A 81 15.33 9.44 10.56
C ARG A 81 15.20 10.04 11.96
N GLU A 82 14.49 11.15 12.10
CA GLU A 82 14.24 11.82 13.40
C GLU A 82 13.34 10.98 14.32
N VAL A 83 12.50 10.10 13.76
CA VAL A 83 11.73 9.13 14.55
C VAL A 83 12.62 8.13 15.30
N GLY A 84 13.84 7.84 14.79
CA GLY A 84 14.81 6.99 15.49
C GLY A 84 14.48 5.49 15.51
N GLN A 85 13.59 5.01 14.63
CA GLN A 85 13.09 3.62 14.60
C GLN A 85 13.52 2.83 13.35
N GLY A 86 14.33 3.44 12.48
CA GLY A 86 14.81 2.84 11.24
C GLY A 86 13.68 2.28 10.37
N ASN A 87 13.91 1.13 9.73
CA ASN A 87 12.89 0.51 8.87
C ASN A 87 11.65 -0.01 9.63
N ARG A 88 11.66 -0.07 10.97
CA ARG A 88 10.55 -0.61 11.76
C ARG A 88 9.30 0.26 11.65
N VAL A 89 9.44 1.57 11.42
CA VAL A 89 8.29 2.49 11.24
C VAL A 89 7.35 2.04 10.12
N ARG A 90 7.90 1.38 9.08
CA ARG A 90 7.12 0.94 7.93
C ARG A 90 6.12 -0.16 8.29
N TYR A 91 6.33 -0.89 9.39
CA TYR A 91 5.40 -1.92 9.87
C TYR A 91 4.08 -1.34 10.40
N ALA A 92 4.01 -0.03 10.66
CA ALA A 92 2.74 0.65 10.91
C ALA A 92 1.96 0.93 9.62
N ALA A 93 2.58 0.90 8.43
CA ALA A 93 1.89 1.28 7.20
C ALA A 93 0.58 0.50 6.91
N PRO A 94 0.50 -0.83 7.17
CA PRO A 94 -0.72 -1.57 6.93
C PRO A 94 -1.92 -1.18 7.82
N THR A 95 -1.73 -0.40 8.90
CA THR A 95 -2.85 0.09 9.71
C THR A 95 -3.62 1.23 9.04
N GLY A 96 -3.07 1.81 7.97
CA GLY A 96 -3.62 2.98 7.30
C GLY A 96 -3.50 4.29 8.08
N THR A 97 -2.88 4.28 9.26
CA THR A 97 -2.75 5.47 10.13
C THR A 97 -1.50 6.29 9.88
N VAL A 98 -0.63 5.86 8.96
CA VAL A 98 0.65 6.51 8.67
C VAL A 98 0.70 6.94 7.22
N LEU A 99 1.03 8.21 7.00
CA LEU A 99 1.32 8.76 5.67
C LEU A 99 2.77 9.21 5.61
N ILE A 100 3.26 9.28 4.38
CA ILE A 100 4.59 9.79 4.09
C ILE A 100 4.57 10.86 3.01
N ARG A 101 5.67 11.59 2.91
CA ARG A 101 5.99 12.44 1.77
C ARG A 101 7.46 12.30 1.47
N TRP A 102 7.77 11.84 0.26
CA TRP A 102 9.14 11.71 -0.20
C TRP A 102 9.36 12.44 -1.53
N ASP A 103 10.30 13.38 -1.53
CA ASP A 103 10.73 14.13 -2.73
C ASP A 103 11.84 13.42 -3.52
N GLY A 104 12.39 12.33 -2.96
CA GLY A 104 13.43 11.53 -3.59
C GLY A 104 14.87 11.96 -3.36
N ALA A 105 15.10 13.11 -2.73
CA ALA A 105 16.43 13.60 -2.41
C ALA A 105 16.73 13.49 -0.90
N ARG A 106 15.71 13.64 -0.05
CA ARG A 106 15.84 13.67 1.41
C ARG A 106 15.18 12.47 2.07
N ALA A 107 15.36 12.34 3.39
CA ALA A 107 14.57 11.40 4.19
C ALA A 107 13.06 11.73 4.05
N PRO A 108 12.18 10.72 3.94
CA PRO A 108 10.75 10.97 3.84
C PRO A 108 10.22 11.63 5.12
N LEU A 109 9.34 12.61 4.97
CA LEU A 109 8.50 13.07 6.08
C LEU A 109 7.46 12.02 6.40
N VAL A 110 7.14 11.86 7.67
CA VAL A 110 6.19 10.90 8.20
C VAL A 110 5.27 11.61 9.18
N TRP A 111 3.98 11.29 9.14
CA TRP A 111 3.00 11.76 10.11
C TRP A 111 1.88 10.73 10.28
N THR A 112 1.08 10.91 11.33
CA THR A 112 -0.11 10.07 11.55
C THR A 112 -1.40 10.76 11.15
N VAL A 113 -2.39 9.95 10.82
CA VAL A 113 -3.74 10.35 10.39
C VAL A 113 -4.76 9.34 10.94
N PRO A 114 -6.06 9.71 11.02
CA PRO A 114 -7.10 8.78 11.42
C PRO A 114 -7.13 7.52 10.54
N ARG A 115 -7.43 6.38 11.17
CA ARG A 115 -7.59 5.09 10.50
C ARG A 115 -8.76 5.17 9.50
N PRO A 116 -8.62 4.64 8.27
CA PRO A 116 -9.76 4.49 7.37
C PRO A 116 -10.80 3.53 7.97
N GLU A 117 -12.08 3.87 7.86
CA GLU A 117 -13.21 3.01 8.24
C GLU A 117 -13.55 2.04 7.12
N VAL A 118 -12.66 1.08 6.87
CA VAL A 118 -12.83 0.05 5.83
C VAL A 118 -12.41 -1.30 6.40
N ASP A 119 -13.19 -2.34 6.12
CA ASP A 119 -12.83 -3.71 6.48
C ASP A 119 -11.52 -4.14 5.77
N PRO A 120 -10.46 -4.57 6.51
CA PRO A 120 -9.21 -4.99 5.90
C PRO A 120 -9.33 -6.13 4.90
N ARG A 121 -10.25 -7.09 5.10
CA ARG A 121 -10.45 -8.20 4.15
C ARG A 121 -11.07 -7.70 2.85
N GLY A 122 -12.08 -6.83 2.94
CA GLY A 122 -12.65 -6.12 1.79
C GLY A 122 -11.60 -5.29 1.03
N ALA A 123 -10.74 -4.56 1.76
CA ALA A 123 -9.64 -3.81 1.16
C ALA A 123 -8.62 -4.72 0.46
N CYS A 124 -8.33 -5.91 1.01
CA CYS A 124 -7.42 -6.89 0.42
C CYS A 124 -8.01 -7.49 -0.87
N ARG A 125 -9.32 -7.78 -0.88
CA ARG A 125 -10.04 -8.23 -2.07
C ARG A 125 -10.02 -7.17 -3.17
N GLU A 126 -10.27 -5.91 -2.82
CA GLU A 126 -10.20 -4.79 -3.76
C GLU A 126 -8.77 -4.58 -4.30
N LEU A 127 -7.75 -4.77 -3.46
CA LEU A 127 -6.36 -4.73 -3.89
C LEU A 127 -6.05 -5.86 -4.89
N ALA A 128 -6.56 -7.08 -4.65
CA ALA A 128 -6.42 -8.21 -5.57
C ALA A 128 -7.12 -7.97 -6.91
N ARG A 129 -8.35 -7.44 -6.89
CA ARG A 129 -9.11 -7.08 -8.10
C ARG A 129 -8.35 -6.07 -8.95
N ARG A 130 -7.80 -5.01 -8.34
CA ARG A 130 -6.99 -4.00 -9.05
C ARG A 130 -5.67 -4.56 -9.55
N TYR A 131 -5.06 -5.46 -8.80
CA TYR A 131 -3.85 -6.17 -9.23
C TYR A 131 -4.13 -7.00 -10.49
N LEU A 132 -5.21 -7.78 -10.51
CA LEU A 132 -5.61 -8.58 -11.67
C LEU A 132 -5.95 -7.72 -12.89
N HIS A 133 -6.62 -6.58 -12.67
CA HIS A 133 -6.92 -5.65 -13.75
C HIS A 133 -5.66 -5.10 -14.45
N VAL A 134 -4.54 -4.95 -13.74
CA VAL A 134 -3.30 -4.36 -14.27
C VAL A 134 -2.29 -5.42 -14.70
N PHE A 135 -2.19 -6.53 -13.98
CA PHE A 135 -1.15 -7.55 -14.14
C PHE A 135 -1.69 -8.94 -14.50
N GLY A 136 -3.00 -9.07 -14.70
CA GLY A 136 -3.64 -10.33 -15.08
C GLY A 136 -3.28 -10.76 -16.53
N PRO A 137 -3.39 -12.06 -16.85
CA PRO A 137 -3.72 -13.17 -15.96
C PRO A 137 -2.66 -13.44 -14.88
N ALA A 138 -3.08 -13.73 -13.65
CA ALA A 138 -2.15 -13.96 -12.53
C ALA A 138 -2.62 -15.01 -11.53
N THR A 139 -1.73 -15.41 -10.62
CA THR A 139 -2.01 -16.38 -9.56
C THR A 139 -2.09 -15.70 -8.19
N PRO A 140 -2.76 -16.32 -7.19
CA PRO A 140 -2.69 -15.85 -5.80
C PRO A 140 -1.24 -15.73 -5.27
N ALA A 141 -0.34 -16.61 -5.72
CA ALA A 141 1.07 -16.57 -5.30
C ALA A 141 1.82 -15.35 -5.86
N SER A 142 1.58 -14.99 -7.12
CA SER A 142 2.13 -13.76 -7.72
C SER A 142 1.60 -12.51 -7.03
N PHE A 143 0.29 -12.50 -6.71
CA PHE A 143 -0.31 -11.42 -5.93
C PHE A 143 0.30 -11.32 -4.52
N ALA A 144 0.42 -12.44 -3.79
CA ALA A 144 1.03 -12.47 -2.46
C ALA A 144 2.45 -11.87 -2.47
N THR A 145 3.24 -12.24 -3.48
CA THR A 145 4.61 -11.76 -3.68
C THR A 145 4.64 -10.26 -3.96
N TRP A 146 3.77 -9.77 -4.85
CA TRP A 146 3.68 -8.35 -5.19
C TRP A 146 3.22 -7.52 -3.99
N ALA A 147 2.12 -7.93 -3.35
CA ALA A 147 1.53 -7.26 -2.21
C ALA A 147 2.39 -7.43 -0.95
N GLY A 148 3.27 -8.42 -0.85
CA GLY A 148 4.05 -8.68 0.37
C GLY A 148 3.14 -9.09 1.54
N ILE A 149 2.22 -10.01 1.27
CA ILE A 149 1.30 -10.64 2.22
C ILE A 149 1.51 -12.16 2.22
N VAL A 150 0.96 -12.86 3.21
CA VAL A 150 1.05 -14.32 3.28
C VAL A 150 0.15 -15.00 2.24
N ALA A 151 0.56 -16.19 1.77
CA ALA A 151 -0.14 -16.89 0.68
C ALA A 151 -1.61 -17.21 1.00
N GLY A 152 -1.93 -17.56 2.25
CA GLY A 152 -3.31 -17.83 2.67
C GLY A 152 -4.23 -16.61 2.53
N GLN A 153 -3.74 -15.42 2.90
CA GLN A 153 -4.47 -14.16 2.76
C GLN A 153 -4.72 -13.81 1.28
N ALA A 154 -3.71 -14.04 0.43
CA ALA A 154 -3.86 -13.85 -1.02
C ALA A 154 -4.89 -14.80 -1.64
N ARG A 155 -4.91 -16.07 -1.22
CA ARG A 155 -5.89 -17.06 -1.67
C ARG A 155 -7.31 -16.66 -1.27
N LEU A 156 -7.54 -16.29 -0.01
CA LEU A 156 -8.84 -15.81 0.46
C LEU A 156 -9.33 -14.56 -0.28
N ALA A 157 -8.41 -13.69 -0.72
CA ALA A 157 -8.76 -12.53 -1.53
C ALA A 157 -9.25 -12.92 -2.93
N PHE A 158 -8.59 -13.91 -3.56
CA PHE A 158 -8.99 -14.45 -4.87
C PHE A 158 -10.30 -15.25 -4.79
N ASP A 159 -10.46 -16.10 -3.78
CA ASP A 159 -11.67 -16.91 -3.57
C ASP A 159 -12.93 -16.04 -3.37
N GLY A 160 -12.75 -14.79 -2.93
CA GLY A 160 -13.83 -13.81 -2.77
C GLY A 160 -14.18 -13.01 -4.03
N LEU A 161 -13.54 -13.30 -5.17
CA LEU A 161 -13.78 -12.63 -6.45
C LEU A 161 -14.45 -13.59 -7.44
N ASP A 162 -15.23 -13.05 -8.35
CA ASP A 162 -15.77 -13.78 -9.50
C ASP A 162 -14.74 -13.74 -10.62
N LEU A 163 -13.89 -14.77 -10.70
CA LEU A 163 -12.75 -14.85 -11.60
C LEU A 163 -12.93 -15.99 -12.60
N THR A 164 -12.43 -15.79 -13.82
CA THR A 164 -12.41 -16.83 -14.85
C THR A 164 -11.04 -17.54 -14.85
N PRO A 165 -11.00 -18.87 -14.73
CA PRO A 165 -9.74 -19.60 -14.84
C PRO A 165 -9.27 -19.59 -16.29
N VAL A 166 -7.98 -19.35 -16.50
CA VAL A 166 -7.35 -19.36 -17.83
C VAL A 166 -6.07 -20.17 -17.80
N ARG A 167 -5.78 -20.89 -18.89
CA ARG A 167 -4.53 -21.61 -19.07
C ARG A 167 -3.60 -20.81 -19.98
N THR A 168 -2.43 -20.47 -19.46
CA THR A 168 -1.37 -19.78 -20.21
C THR A 168 -0.22 -20.74 -20.51
N PRO A 169 0.72 -20.41 -21.43
CA PRO A 169 1.90 -21.23 -21.66
C PRO A 169 2.79 -21.45 -20.42
N ILE A 170 2.65 -20.61 -19.40
CA ILE A 170 3.41 -20.69 -18.15
C ILE A 170 2.58 -21.27 -16.98
N GLY A 171 1.36 -21.76 -17.24
CA GLY A 171 0.51 -22.44 -16.27
C GLY A 171 -0.90 -21.84 -16.11
N ASP A 172 -1.66 -22.40 -15.17
CA ASP A 172 -3.02 -21.98 -14.85
C ASP A 172 -3.02 -20.67 -14.04
N ALA A 173 -3.93 -19.76 -14.39
CA ALA A 173 -4.05 -18.41 -13.82
C ALA A 173 -5.52 -17.94 -13.80
N TRP A 174 -5.75 -16.73 -13.32
CA TRP A 174 -7.08 -16.11 -13.20
C TRP A 174 -7.12 -14.72 -13.84
N ILE A 175 -8.28 -14.36 -14.40
CA ILE A 175 -8.65 -13.00 -14.84
C ILE A 175 -9.97 -12.56 -14.21
#